data_AF-E3RXZ2-F1
#
_entry.id   AF-E3RXZ2-F1
#
_cell.length_a   1.000
_cell.length_b   1.000
_cell.length_c   1.000
_cell.angle_alpha   90.00
_cell.angle_beta   90.00
_cell.angle_gamma   90.00
#
_symmetry.space_group_name_H-M   'P 1'
#
loop_
_entity.id
_entity.type
_entity.pdbx_description
1 polymer ?
#
loop_
_entity_poly.entity_id
_entity_poly.type
_entity_poly.pdbx_seq_one_letter_code
_entity_poly.pdbx_strand_id
1 'polypeptide(L)'
;MQPTKIQRWSGLTRTAKDWDHGLRRDPELWYEDGDCYVHLHARGASRRGPSFRIPFAVLRQKKCSAMLSQCDAQIASTSGTAFQPLRRMPSSLTNINRQASSVELFIPTPDEITRQDAFRWHITTRNFFAFLLGKPLVGEHMGQAFVDLQERLSLFRPSDVNNREDFLDYIENQGYRDLVECTDYALASLFYAEHYKLRDVWVDAFAHCVGMNDSLILSPEFAVRGPCTLLRK
;
A
#
# COMPACT_ATOMS: atom_id res chain seq x y z
N MET A 1 11.97 5.11 23.10
CA MET A 1 11.07 5.07 21.93
C MET A 1 10.02 4.01 22.20
N GLN A 2 8.74 4.39 22.27
CA GLN A 2 7.66 3.39 22.29
C GLN A 2 7.68 2.62 20.96
N PRO A 3 7.37 1.31 20.96
CA PRO A 3 7.23 0.57 19.71
C PRO A 3 6.14 1.23 18.86
N THR A 4 6.48 1.59 17.61
CA THR A 4 5.52 2.17 16.66
C THR A 4 4.41 1.16 16.40
N LYS A 5 3.20 1.46 16.86
CA LYS A 5 2.04 0.57 16.76
C LYS A 5 1.47 0.70 15.36
N ILE A 6 1.47 -0.40 14.61
CA ILE A 6 0.84 -0.45 13.28
C ILE A 6 -0.60 -0.86 13.46
N GLN A 7 -1.51 -0.09 12.86
CA GLN A 7 -2.94 -0.34 12.87
C GLN A 7 -3.40 -0.79 11.49
N ARG A 8 -4.47 -1.58 11.46
CA ARG A 8 -5.28 -1.92 10.28
C ARG A 8 -6.59 -1.16 10.36
N TRP A 9 -6.93 -0.38 9.33
CA TRP A 9 -8.14 0.45 9.32
C TRP A 9 -9.19 -0.11 8.36
N SER A 10 -10.30 -0.61 8.90
CA SER A 10 -11.44 -1.14 8.15
C SER A 10 -12.55 -0.08 8.07
N GLY A 11 -12.51 0.76 7.03
CA GLY A 11 -13.39 1.91 6.87
C GLY A 11 -14.87 1.54 6.77
N LEU A 12 -15.19 0.48 6.03
CA LEU A 12 -16.56 -0.05 5.92
C LEU A 12 -17.21 -0.41 7.26
N THR A 13 -16.40 -0.74 8.27
CA THR A 13 -16.88 -1.05 9.64
C THR A 13 -16.49 0.03 10.65
N ARG A 14 -15.77 1.06 10.22
CA ARG A 14 -15.14 2.08 11.07
C ARG A 14 -14.36 1.49 12.26
N THR A 15 -13.57 0.44 12.01
CA THR A 15 -12.75 -0.19 13.06
C THR A 15 -11.26 -0.08 12.77
N ALA A 16 -10.48 0.20 13.83
CA ALA A 16 -9.02 0.11 13.82
C ALA A 16 -8.60 -1.04 14.74
N LYS A 17 -7.68 -1.88 14.28
CA LYS A 17 -7.13 -2.99 15.07
C LYS A 17 -5.61 -3.02 14.96
N ASP A 18 -4.96 -3.56 15.98
CA ASP A 18 -3.51 -3.78 15.94
C ASP A 18 -3.18 -4.77 14.83
N TRP A 19 -2.15 -4.45 14.05
CA TRP A 19 -1.71 -5.27 12.94
C TRP A 19 -0.39 -5.97 13.30
N ASP A 20 -0.51 -7.18 13.83
CA ASP A 20 0.61 -7.92 14.41
C ASP A 20 1.30 -8.90 13.43
N HIS A 21 0.87 -8.93 12.17
CA HIS A 21 1.38 -9.90 11.19
C HIS A 21 2.83 -9.64 10.76
N GLY A 22 3.40 -8.47 11.07
CA GLY A 22 4.83 -8.20 10.96
C GLY A 22 5.43 -8.45 9.56
N LEU A 23 4.62 -8.26 8.51
CA LEU A 23 4.95 -8.51 7.10
C LEU A 23 5.28 -9.98 6.78
N ARG A 24 4.89 -10.92 7.64
CA ARG A 24 5.08 -12.36 7.44
C ARG A 24 3.73 -12.99 7.10
N ARG A 25 3.60 -13.48 5.86
CA ARG A 25 2.43 -14.23 5.39
C ARG A 25 1.11 -13.52 5.74
N ASP A 26 0.85 -12.37 5.11
CA ASP A 26 -0.34 -11.56 5.39
C ASP A 26 -1.61 -12.31 4.95
N PRO A 27 -2.54 -12.63 5.87
CA PRO A 27 -3.73 -13.41 5.54
C PRO A 27 -4.70 -12.67 4.59
N GLU A 28 -4.68 -11.33 4.55
CA GLU A 28 -5.56 -10.57 3.65
C GLU A 28 -5.06 -10.58 2.20
N LEU A 29 -3.77 -10.89 2.01
CA LEU A 29 -3.08 -10.94 0.73
C LEU A 29 -2.57 -12.35 0.42
N TRP A 30 -3.21 -13.36 1.00
CA TRP A 30 -2.89 -14.77 0.78
C TRP A 30 -4.10 -15.50 0.17
N TYR A 31 -4.06 -15.66 -1.15
CA TYR A 31 -5.05 -16.33 -1.96
C TYR A 31 -4.61 -17.76 -2.24
N GLU A 32 -5.45 -18.73 -1.90
CA GLU A 32 -5.10 -20.16 -2.05
C GLU A 32 -4.99 -20.60 -3.52
N ASP A 33 -5.64 -19.88 -4.42
CA ASP A 33 -5.56 -20.03 -5.87
C ASP A 33 -4.55 -19.06 -6.54
N GLY A 34 -3.84 -18.26 -5.74
CA GLY A 34 -2.83 -17.33 -6.25
C GLY A 34 -1.61 -18.06 -6.85
N ASP A 35 -1.11 -17.52 -7.96
CA ASP A 35 0.03 -18.01 -8.72
C ASP A 35 1.25 -17.08 -8.66
N CYS A 36 1.14 -15.92 -8.01
CA CYS A 36 2.25 -14.99 -7.76
C CYS A 36 2.62 -14.95 -6.27
N TYR A 37 3.85 -15.32 -5.95
CA TYR A 37 4.44 -15.30 -4.63
C TYR A 37 5.32 -14.07 -4.47
N VAL A 38 5.02 -13.20 -3.52
CA VAL A 38 5.72 -11.92 -3.33
C VAL A 38 6.62 -11.99 -2.10
N HIS A 39 7.90 -11.69 -2.29
CA HIS A 39 8.94 -11.67 -1.26
C HIS A 39 9.39 -10.24 -0.99
N LEU A 40 9.32 -9.82 0.28
CA LEU A 40 9.74 -8.49 0.72
C LEU A 40 11.21 -8.50 1.14
N HIS A 41 12.07 -8.95 0.23
CA HIS A 41 13.52 -8.90 0.35
C HIS A 41 14.17 -9.17 -1.02
N ALA A 42 15.45 -8.83 -1.14
CA ALA A 42 16.26 -9.25 -2.29
C ALA A 42 16.37 -10.78 -2.37
N ARG A 43 16.53 -11.31 -3.58
CA ARG A 43 16.76 -12.75 -3.80
C ARG A 43 18.02 -13.20 -3.07
N GLY A 44 17.94 -14.33 -2.36
CA GLY A 44 19.04 -14.89 -1.58
C GLY A 44 19.38 -14.14 -0.28
N ALA A 45 18.81 -12.95 -0.04
CA ALA A 45 19.04 -12.19 1.19
C ALA A 45 18.30 -12.76 2.41
N SER A 46 17.28 -13.59 2.20
CA SER A 46 16.53 -14.25 3.26
C SER A 46 16.13 -15.66 2.90
N ARG A 47 15.94 -16.49 3.93
CA ARG A 47 15.31 -17.82 3.85
C ARG A 47 13.83 -17.78 4.23
N ARG A 48 13.29 -16.59 4.49
CA ARG A 48 11.86 -16.42 4.76
C ARG A 48 11.08 -16.78 3.50
N GLY A 49 9.92 -17.39 3.70
CA GLY A 49 8.97 -17.62 2.61
C GLY A 49 8.30 -16.32 2.15
N PRO A 50 7.43 -16.42 1.14
CA PRO A 50 6.74 -15.25 0.59
C PRO A 50 5.85 -14.58 1.64
N SER A 51 5.79 -13.26 1.57
CA SER A 51 4.91 -12.43 2.39
C SER A 51 3.47 -12.48 1.88
N PHE A 52 3.27 -12.55 0.56
CA PHE A 52 1.95 -12.55 -0.08
C PHE A 52 1.84 -13.66 -1.12
N ARG A 53 0.60 -14.07 -1.39
CA ARG A 53 0.25 -14.97 -2.50
C ARG A 53 -0.98 -14.42 -3.18
N ILE A 54 -0.86 -13.97 -4.42
CA ILE A 54 -1.93 -13.25 -5.14
C ILE A 54 -2.07 -13.80 -6.57
N PRO A 55 -3.21 -13.57 -7.25
CA PRO A 55 -3.32 -13.84 -8.67
C PRO A 55 -2.46 -12.86 -9.49
N PHE A 56 -1.50 -13.36 -10.27
CA PHE A 56 -0.61 -12.58 -11.14
C PHE A 56 -1.39 -11.75 -12.16
N ALA A 57 -2.56 -12.24 -12.60
CA ALA A 57 -3.45 -11.54 -13.51
C ALA A 57 -3.84 -10.13 -13.00
N VAL A 58 -3.92 -9.93 -11.68
CA VAL A 58 -4.21 -8.62 -11.08
C VAL A 58 -3.12 -7.59 -11.43
N LEU A 59 -1.84 -7.98 -11.41
CA LEU A 59 -0.73 -7.10 -11.75
C LEU A 59 -0.78 -6.65 -13.22
N ARG A 60 -1.22 -7.55 -14.11
CA ARG A 60 -1.43 -7.23 -15.53
C ARG A 60 -2.63 -6.30 -15.72
N GLN A 61 -3.76 -6.63 -15.11
CA GLN A 61 -5.00 -5.86 -15.22
C GLN A 61 -4.84 -4.44 -14.69
N LYS A 62 -4.10 -4.27 -13.59
CA LYS A 62 -3.87 -2.97 -12.93
C LYS A 62 -2.65 -2.21 -13.47
N LYS A 63 -2.08 -2.67 -14.60
CA LYS A 63 -0.96 -2.04 -15.33
C LYS A 63 0.32 -1.87 -14.48
N CYS A 64 0.70 -2.85 -13.67
CA CYS A 64 1.88 -2.77 -12.80
C CYS A 64 3.20 -3.12 -13.53
N SER A 65 3.33 -2.77 -14.81
CA SER A 65 4.49 -3.14 -15.64
C SER A 65 5.80 -2.51 -15.15
N ALA A 66 5.74 -1.28 -14.62
CA ALA A 66 6.91 -0.60 -14.07
C ALA A 66 7.49 -1.36 -12.86
N MET A 67 6.64 -1.82 -11.94
CA MET A 67 7.07 -2.67 -10.83
C MET A 67 7.77 -3.95 -11.31
N LEU A 68 7.18 -4.65 -12.28
CA LEU A 68 7.76 -5.89 -12.82
C LEU A 68 9.10 -5.66 -13.51
N SER A 69 9.36 -4.45 -14.03
CA SER A 69 10.65 -4.09 -14.61
C SER A 69 11.70 -3.69 -13.58
N GLN A 70 11.28 -3.15 -12.43
CA GLN A 70 12.15 -2.66 -11.37
C GLN A 70 12.49 -3.75 -10.33
N CYS A 71 11.64 -4.77 -10.20
CA CYS A 71 11.78 -5.87 -9.25
C CYS A 71 12.26 -7.17 -9.93
N ASP A 72 12.91 -8.07 -9.17
CA ASP A 72 13.37 -9.36 -9.69
C ASP A 72 12.17 -10.34 -9.73
N ALA A 73 11.58 -10.52 -10.91
CA ALA A 73 10.49 -11.45 -11.16
C ALA A 73 11.00 -12.72 -11.88
N GLN A 74 10.56 -13.90 -11.45
CA GLN A 74 10.95 -15.18 -12.05
C GLN A 74 9.72 -16.06 -12.28
N ILE A 75 9.71 -16.81 -13.37
CA ILE A 75 8.67 -17.80 -13.66
C ILE A 75 9.22 -19.17 -13.27
N ALA A 76 8.56 -19.83 -12.32
CA ALA A 76 8.79 -21.24 -12.01
C ALA A 76 7.91 -22.08 -12.95
N SER A 77 8.54 -22.85 -13.84
CA SER A 77 7.84 -23.82 -14.69
C SER A 77 7.65 -25.13 -13.92
N THR A 78 6.47 -25.74 -14.05
CA THR A 78 6.10 -27.02 -13.40
C THR A 78 6.90 -28.23 -13.93
N SER A 79 7.65 -28.07 -15.03
CA SER A 79 8.59 -29.05 -15.56
C SER A 79 9.99 -28.76 -14.99
N GLY A 80 10.48 -29.65 -14.13
CA GLY A 80 11.60 -29.39 -13.22
C GLY A 80 12.88 -28.79 -13.82
N THR A 81 13.60 -28.09 -12.94
CA THR A 81 15.05 -27.79 -12.95
C THR A 81 15.63 -26.58 -13.71
N ALA A 82 14.87 -25.53 -14.03
CA ALA A 82 15.51 -24.24 -14.35
C ALA A 82 14.68 -23.01 -13.94
N PHE A 83 15.14 -22.29 -12.90
CA PHE A 83 14.72 -20.91 -12.66
C PHE A 83 15.45 -20.01 -13.67
N GLN A 84 14.73 -19.43 -14.63
CA GLN A 84 15.32 -18.47 -15.56
C GLN A 84 15.18 -17.03 -14.97
N PRO A 85 16.28 -16.33 -14.68
CA PRO A 85 16.22 -14.95 -14.20
C PRO A 85 15.71 -14.03 -15.32
N LEU A 86 14.58 -13.34 -15.11
CA LEU A 86 14.02 -12.42 -16.09
C LEU A 86 14.68 -11.05 -15.94
N ARG A 87 15.85 -10.85 -16.57
CA ARG A 87 16.57 -9.55 -16.54
C ARG A 87 15.94 -8.44 -17.39
N ARG A 88 14.83 -8.71 -18.08
CA ARG A 88 14.08 -7.74 -18.88
C ARG A 88 12.71 -8.33 -19.15
N MET A 89 11.63 -7.52 -19.12
CA MET A 89 10.26 -7.94 -19.45
C MET A 89 10.30 -8.82 -20.71
N PRO A 90 10.17 -10.15 -20.59
CA PRO A 90 10.18 -10.99 -21.75
C PRO A 90 8.76 -11.00 -22.29
N SER A 91 8.64 -11.03 -23.61
CA SER A 91 7.40 -11.34 -24.35
C SER A 91 6.75 -12.68 -23.96
N SER A 92 7.33 -13.41 -23.00
CA SER A 92 6.74 -14.58 -22.34
C SER A 92 5.73 -14.22 -21.24
N LEU A 93 5.87 -13.08 -20.52
CA LEU A 93 4.89 -12.68 -19.49
C LEU A 93 3.56 -12.20 -20.10
N THR A 94 3.58 -11.73 -21.35
CA THR A 94 2.37 -11.43 -22.13
C THR A 94 1.66 -12.70 -22.61
N ASN A 95 2.35 -13.85 -22.62
CA ASN A 95 1.90 -15.13 -23.19
C ASN A 95 1.69 -16.24 -22.13
N ILE A 96 1.65 -15.94 -20.82
CA ILE A 96 1.44 -16.92 -19.71
C ILE A 96 0.07 -17.64 -19.81
N ASN A 97 -0.69 -17.47 -20.88
CA ASN A 97 -2.00 -18.06 -21.06
C ASN A 97 -1.99 -19.57 -21.38
N ARG A 98 -0.89 -20.32 -21.16
CA ARG A 98 -0.79 -21.72 -21.62
C ARG A 98 -0.22 -22.78 -20.66
N GLN A 99 0.46 -22.46 -19.56
CA GLN A 99 0.93 -23.47 -18.60
C GLN A 99 0.86 -22.95 -17.17
N ALA A 100 0.60 -23.84 -16.21
CA ALA A 100 0.54 -23.60 -14.76
C ALA A 100 1.93 -23.25 -14.21
N SER A 101 2.43 -22.07 -14.56
CA SER A 101 3.70 -21.55 -14.09
C SER A 101 3.44 -20.55 -12.97
N SER A 102 4.02 -20.79 -11.79
CA SER A 102 3.98 -19.79 -10.71
C SER A 102 5.03 -18.70 -10.95
N VAL A 103 4.78 -17.52 -10.41
CA VAL A 103 5.66 -16.36 -10.47
C VAL A 103 6.22 -16.08 -9.08
N GLU A 104 7.53 -15.92 -8.98
CA GLU A 104 8.23 -15.47 -7.78
C GLU A 104 8.67 -14.02 -7.98
N LEU A 105 8.17 -13.10 -7.16
CA LEU A 105 8.45 -11.66 -7.25
C LEU A 105 9.22 -11.19 -6.00
N PHE A 106 10.47 -10.79 -6.17
CA PHE A 106 11.33 -10.27 -5.10
C PHE A 106 11.39 -8.75 -5.14
N ILE A 107 10.96 -8.11 -4.05
CA ILE A 107 10.91 -6.65 -3.90
C ILE A 107 11.90 -6.26 -2.79
N PRO A 108 13.13 -5.85 -3.14
CA PRO A 108 14.09 -5.37 -2.16
C PRO A 108 13.73 -3.98 -1.64
N THR A 109 14.38 -3.58 -0.56
CA THR A 109 14.48 -2.17 -0.18
C THR A 109 15.48 -1.46 -1.10
N PRO A 110 15.38 -0.12 -1.25
CA PRO A 110 16.49 0.69 -1.73
C PRO A 110 17.76 0.49 -0.90
N ASP A 111 18.91 0.76 -1.50
CA ASP A 111 20.21 0.69 -0.82
C ASP A 111 20.32 1.76 0.28
N GLU A 112 21.10 1.47 1.32
CA GLU A 112 21.53 2.44 2.35
C GLU A 112 20.42 3.10 3.19
N ILE A 113 19.25 2.45 3.36
CA ILE A 113 18.18 2.97 4.22
C ILE A 113 18.23 2.43 5.65
N THR A 114 17.68 3.20 6.60
CA THR A 114 17.57 2.76 8.00
C THR A 114 16.61 1.57 8.13
N ARG A 115 16.71 0.83 9.24
CA ARG A 115 15.78 -0.28 9.52
C ARG A 115 14.31 0.19 9.61
N GLN A 116 14.08 1.40 10.12
CA GLN A 116 12.72 1.95 10.22
C GLN A 116 12.16 2.29 8.84
N ASP A 117 12.97 2.90 7.98
CA ASP A 117 12.55 3.25 6.62
C ASP A 117 12.36 2.00 5.76
N ALA A 118 13.18 0.96 5.96
CA ALA A 118 12.98 -0.35 5.36
C ALA A 118 11.64 -0.98 5.76
N PHE A 119 11.25 -0.84 7.03
CA PHE A 119 9.96 -1.32 7.50
C PHE A 119 8.81 -0.52 6.86
N ARG A 120 8.90 0.82 6.82
CA ARG A 120 7.91 1.70 6.17
C ARG A 120 7.80 1.43 4.66
N TRP A 121 8.92 1.21 3.98
CA TRP A 121 8.97 0.82 2.57
C TRP A 121 8.13 -0.44 2.31
N HIS A 122 8.28 -1.46 3.15
CA HIS A 122 7.55 -2.71 3.00
C HIS A 122 6.08 -2.64 3.46
N ILE A 123 5.75 -1.83 4.47
CA ILE A 123 4.35 -1.50 4.81
C ILE A 123 3.66 -0.81 3.62
N THR A 124 4.33 0.16 2.99
CA THR A 124 3.82 0.83 1.80
C THR A 124 3.65 -0.14 0.63
N THR A 125 4.62 -1.03 0.44
CA THR A 125 4.54 -2.10 -0.58
C THR A 125 3.35 -3.02 -0.32
N ARG A 126 3.10 -3.41 0.93
CA ARG A 126 1.91 -4.17 1.33
C ARG A 126 0.64 -3.41 0.99
N ASN A 127 0.56 -2.13 1.35
CA ASN A 127 -0.60 -1.28 1.07
C ASN A 127 -0.86 -1.12 -0.43
N PHE A 128 0.18 -1.12 -1.27
CA PHE A 128 0.01 -1.17 -2.71
C PHE A 128 -0.72 -2.44 -3.17
N PHE A 129 -0.33 -3.63 -2.69
CA PHE A 129 -1.07 -4.85 -2.99
C PHE A 129 -2.49 -4.84 -2.41
N ALA A 130 -2.68 -4.25 -1.23
CA ALA A 130 -4.00 -4.05 -0.64
C ALA A 130 -4.89 -3.19 -1.55
N PHE A 131 -4.37 -2.07 -2.07
CA PHE A 131 -5.04 -1.24 -3.07
C PHE A 131 -5.46 -2.04 -4.30
N LEU A 132 -4.56 -2.84 -4.88
CA LEU A 132 -4.87 -3.63 -6.09
C LEU A 132 -6.02 -4.62 -5.88
N LEU A 133 -6.14 -5.14 -4.66
CA LEU A 133 -7.07 -6.21 -4.28
C LEU A 133 -8.27 -5.70 -3.45
N GLY A 134 -8.41 -4.38 -3.27
CA GLY A 134 -9.50 -3.78 -2.50
C GLY A 134 -9.49 -4.16 -1.01
N LYS A 135 -8.30 -4.34 -0.43
CA LYS A 135 -8.12 -4.66 1.00
C LYS A 135 -7.85 -3.40 1.84
N PRO A 136 -8.15 -3.43 3.14
CA PRO A 136 -7.84 -2.35 4.08
C PRO A 136 -6.37 -1.96 4.14
N LEU A 137 -6.08 -0.69 4.37
CA LEU A 137 -4.72 -0.19 4.63
C LEU A 137 -4.25 -0.50 6.05
N VAL A 138 -2.93 -0.55 6.19
CA VAL A 138 -2.23 -0.62 7.48
C VAL A 138 -1.16 0.46 7.58
N GLY A 139 -0.88 0.94 8.79
CA GLY A 139 0.17 1.93 8.99
C GLY A 139 0.21 2.47 10.42
N GLU A 140 1.17 3.35 10.65
CA GLU A 140 1.28 4.10 11.91
C GLU A 140 0.28 5.27 11.92
N HIS A 141 0.18 5.96 10.78
CA HIS A 141 -0.71 7.10 10.57
C HIS A 141 -1.41 6.98 9.22
N MET A 142 -2.72 7.19 9.21
CA MET A 142 -3.55 7.03 8.02
C MET A 142 -3.23 8.09 6.97
N GLY A 143 -3.08 9.36 7.35
CA GLY A 143 -2.76 10.43 6.42
C GLY A 143 -1.43 10.21 5.71
N GLN A 144 -0.40 9.74 6.44
CA GLN A 144 0.89 9.39 5.85
C GLN A 144 0.77 8.16 4.95
N ALA A 145 0.01 7.14 5.34
CA ALA A 145 -0.21 5.94 4.53
C ALA A 145 -0.89 6.27 3.18
N PHE A 146 -1.78 7.29 3.14
CA PHE A 146 -2.37 7.78 1.89
C PHE A 146 -1.32 8.41 0.96
N VAL A 147 -0.47 9.27 1.50
CA VAL A 147 0.62 9.92 0.74
C VAL A 147 1.60 8.87 0.22
N ASP A 148 2.10 7.99 1.08
CA ASP A 148 3.05 6.94 0.74
C ASP A 148 2.50 5.99 -0.34
N LEU A 149 1.21 5.65 -0.26
CA LEU A 149 0.54 4.81 -1.25
C LEU A 149 0.43 5.52 -2.60
N GLN A 150 0.07 6.80 -2.65
CA GLN A 150 0.00 7.53 -3.91
C GLN A 150 1.36 7.68 -4.60
N GLU A 151 2.41 7.93 -3.83
CA GLU A 151 3.79 7.93 -4.35
C GLU A 151 4.16 6.53 -4.88
N ARG A 152 3.81 5.48 -4.15
CA ARG A 152 4.03 4.09 -4.57
C ARG A 152 3.31 3.73 -5.86
N LEU A 153 2.06 4.19 -6.03
CA LEU A 153 1.30 3.99 -7.27
C LEU A 153 2.03 4.63 -8.45
N SER A 154 2.57 5.84 -8.25
CA SER A 154 3.33 6.56 -9.28
C SER A 154 4.66 5.88 -9.62
N LEU A 155 5.26 5.15 -8.69
CA LEU A 155 6.49 4.38 -8.91
C LEU A 155 6.23 3.05 -9.64
N PHE A 156 5.15 2.36 -9.29
CA PHE A 156 4.89 0.98 -9.73
C PHE A 156 3.92 0.85 -10.91
N ARG A 157 3.20 1.92 -11.25
CA ARG A 157 2.29 2.00 -12.40
C ARG A 157 2.78 3.11 -13.35
N PRO A 158 2.55 2.97 -14.66
CA PRO A 158 2.97 3.95 -15.65
C PRO A 158 2.20 5.26 -15.53
N SER A 159 2.78 6.35 -16.03
CA SER A 159 2.25 7.72 -15.89
C SER A 159 1.00 8.01 -16.73
N ASP A 160 0.64 7.15 -17.69
CA ASP A 160 -0.61 7.26 -18.48
C ASP A 160 -1.85 6.87 -17.67
N VAL A 161 -1.66 6.29 -16.49
CA VAL A 161 -2.74 5.90 -15.59
C VAL A 161 -3.04 7.02 -14.61
N ASN A 162 -4.33 7.31 -14.39
CA ASN A 162 -4.75 8.29 -13.41
C ASN A 162 -4.66 7.73 -11.98
N ASN A 163 -3.44 7.56 -11.49
CA ASN A 163 -3.17 6.99 -10.17
C ASN A 163 -3.86 7.75 -9.03
N ARG A 164 -4.04 9.07 -9.18
CA ARG A 164 -4.72 9.90 -8.19
C ARG A 164 -6.22 9.62 -8.15
N GLU A 165 -6.88 9.58 -9.30
CA GLU A 165 -8.31 9.26 -9.37
C GLU A 165 -8.58 7.84 -8.89
N ASP A 166 -7.79 6.86 -9.34
CA ASP A 166 -7.93 5.48 -8.86
C ASP A 166 -7.73 5.37 -7.33
N PHE A 167 -6.81 6.17 -6.77
CA PHE A 167 -6.58 6.23 -5.33
C PHE A 167 -7.78 6.84 -4.59
N LEU A 168 -8.32 7.96 -5.09
CA LEU A 168 -9.51 8.59 -4.53
C LEU A 168 -10.73 7.64 -4.56
N ASP A 169 -10.92 6.93 -5.67
CA ASP A 169 -11.95 5.90 -5.79
C ASP A 169 -11.72 4.75 -4.80
N TYR A 170 -10.48 4.32 -4.61
CA TYR A 170 -10.16 3.28 -3.64
C TYR A 170 -10.50 3.72 -2.21
N ILE A 171 -10.09 4.92 -1.77
CA ILE A 171 -10.38 5.37 -0.40
C ILE A 171 -11.87 5.61 -0.17
N GLU A 172 -12.61 6.04 -1.19
CA GLU A 172 -14.08 6.12 -1.17
C GLU A 172 -14.67 4.72 -0.96
N ASN A 173 -14.29 3.76 -1.81
CA ASN A 173 -14.79 2.38 -1.76
C ASN A 173 -14.40 1.62 -0.48
N GLN A 174 -13.31 2.00 0.18
CA GLN A 174 -12.93 1.44 1.49
C GLN A 174 -13.67 2.11 2.66
N GLY A 175 -14.44 3.17 2.41
CA GLY A 175 -15.18 3.92 3.43
C GLY A 175 -14.35 4.94 4.20
N TYR A 176 -13.14 5.28 3.74
CA TYR A 176 -12.27 6.24 4.42
C TYR A 176 -12.72 7.70 4.24
N ARG A 177 -13.63 7.96 3.30
CA ARG A 177 -14.23 9.28 3.07
C ARG A 177 -15.50 9.55 3.87
N ASP A 178 -15.91 8.60 4.70
CA ASP A 178 -17.01 8.79 5.63
C ASP A 178 -16.53 9.53 6.89
N LEU A 179 -16.44 10.86 6.78
CA LEU A 179 -15.82 11.74 7.79
C LEU A 179 -16.74 12.06 8.98
N VAL A 180 -18.00 11.63 8.93
CA VAL A 180 -19.01 11.95 9.95
C VAL A 180 -18.64 11.32 11.28
N GLU A 181 -18.40 12.16 12.29
CA GLU A 181 -18.00 11.74 13.65
C GLU A 181 -16.71 10.90 13.67
N CYS A 182 -15.84 11.07 12.67
CA CYS A 182 -14.58 10.34 12.58
C CYS A 182 -13.38 11.29 12.44
N THR A 183 -12.82 11.68 13.58
CA THR A 183 -11.67 12.59 13.68
C THR A 183 -10.45 12.11 12.91
N ASP A 184 -10.12 10.82 13.01
CA ASP A 184 -8.96 10.24 12.33
C ASP A 184 -9.10 10.36 10.81
N TYR A 185 -10.29 10.10 10.26
CA TYR A 185 -10.51 10.15 8.80
C TYR A 185 -10.51 11.58 8.30
N ALA A 186 -11.11 12.51 9.07
CA ALA A 186 -11.10 13.93 8.73
C ALA A 186 -9.67 14.49 8.73
N LEU A 187 -8.87 14.20 9.76
CA LEU A 187 -7.48 14.67 9.84
C LEU A 187 -6.58 14.03 8.78
N ALA A 188 -6.74 12.74 8.49
CA ALA A 188 -6.01 12.03 7.45
C ALA A 188 -6.35 12.56 6.05
N SER A 189 -7.65 12.77 5.77
CA SER A 189 -8.12 13.36 4.50
C SER A 189 -7.62 14.80 4.34
N LEU A 190 -7.64 15.59 5.42
CA LEU A 190 -7.12 16.95 5.42
C LEU A 190 -5.60 16.96 5.16
N PHE A 191 -4.83 16.07 5.79
CA PHE A 191 -3.38 15.95 5.58
C PHE A 191 -3.05 15.61 4.12
N TYR A 192 -3.75 14.62 3.57
CA TYR A 192 -3.60 14.23 2.17
C TYR A 192 -4.00 15.36 1.20
N ALA A 193 -5.09 16.08 1.49
CA ALA A 193 -5.54 17.21 0.69
C ALA A 193 -4.56 18.39 0.71
N GLU A 194 -3.94 18.68 1.86
CA GLU A 194 -2.90 19.70 2.00
C GLU A 194 -1.65 19.31 1.20
N HIS A 195 -1.21 18.06 1.31
CA HIS A 195 -0.03 17.55 0.61
C HIS A 195 -0.16 17.68 -0.91
N TYR A 196 -1.32 17.30 -1.47
CA TYR A 196 -1.57 17.33 -2.92
C TYR A 196 -2.33 18.57 -3.42
N LYS A 197 -2.61 19.54 -2.54
CA LYS A 197 -3.35 20.78 -2.84
C LYS A 197 -4.73 20.54 -3.47
N LEU A 198 -5.49 19.61 -2.90
CA LEU A 198 -6.81 19.20 -3.39
C LEU A 198 -7.90 20.02 -2.69
N ARG A 199 -8.34 21.12 -3.34
CA ARG A 199 -9.26 22.09 -2.74
C ARG A 199 -10.57 21.47 -2.25
N ASP A 200 -11.22 20.63 -3.04
CA ASP A 200 -12.55 20.11 -2.70
C ASP A 200 -12.47 19.14 -1.51
N VAL A 201 -11.47 18.25 -1.51
CA VAL A 201 -11.18 17.35 -0.37
C VAL A 201 -10.79 18.16 0.87
N TRP A 202 -10.03 19.23 0.69
CA TRP A 202 -9.63 20.11 1.78
C TRP A 202 -10.82 20.79 2.45
N VAL A 203 -11.74 21.38 1.66
CA VAL A 203 -12.91 22.10 2.20
C VAL A 203 -13.79 21.17 3.02
N ASP A 204 -14.06 19.98 2.48
CA ASP A 204 -14.87 18.96 3.13
C ASP A 204 -14.23 18.48 4.45
N ALA A 205 -12.98 18.02 4.38
CA ALA A 205 -12.25 17.53 5.54
C ALA A 205 -12.05 18.61 6.62
N PHE A 206 -11.75 19.85 6.20
CA PHE A 206 -11.61 20.97 7.12
C PHE A 206 -12.90 21.30 7.86
N ALA A 207 -14.04 21.33 7.17
CA ALA A 207 -15.34 21.58 7.79
C ALA A 207 -15.66 20.52 8.86
N HIS A 208 -15.37 19.24 8.57
CA HIS A 208 -15.49 18.15 9.52
C HIS A 208 -14.54 18.30 10.72
N CYS A 209 -13.27 18.67 10.49
CA CYS A 209 -12.33 18.94 11.59
C CYS A 209 -12.80 20.07 12.50
N VAL A 210 -13.31 21.18 11.94
CA VAL A 210 -13.85 22.30 12.73
C VAL A 210 -15.07 21.87 13.53
N GLY A 211 -15.98 21.08 12.94
CA GLY A 211 -17.15 20.54 13.63
C GLY A 211 -16.80 19.58 14.78
N MET A 212 -15.61 18.97 14.74
CA MET A 212 -15.11 18.02 15.74
C MET A 212 -13.92 18.56 16.54
N ASN A 213 -13.77 19.90 16.64
CA ASN A 213 -12.58 20.55 17.21
C ASN A 213 -12.15 19.96 18.58
N ASP A 214 -13.10 19.70 19.46
CA ASP A 214 -12.85 19.24 20.82
C ASP A 214 -12.26 17.82 20.89
N SER A 215 -12.47 16.99 19.86
CA SER A 215 -11.96 15.62 19.79
C SER A 215 -10.67 15.49 18.96
N LEU A 216 -10.26 16.54 18.23
CA LEU A 216 -9.06 16.51 17.39
C LEU A 216 -7.81 16.11 18.16
N ILE A 217 -7.63 16.67 19.36
CA ILE A 217 -6.45 16.43 20.20
C ILE A 217 -6.30 14.97 20.69
N LEU A 218 -7.38 14.19 20.63
CA LEU A 218 -7.40 12.79 21.04
C LEU A 218 -6.95 11.87 19.90
N SER A 219 -6.93 12.36 18.66
CA SER A 219 -6.55 11.59 17.49
C SER A 219 -5.03 11.46 17.37
N PRO A 220 -4.50 10.25 17.09
CA PRO A 220 -3.08 10.08 16.76
C PRO A 220 -2.68 10.82 15.47
N GLU A 221 -3.62 11.09 14.56
CA GLU A 221 -3.37 11.84 13.32
C GLU A 221 -3.08 13.32 13.59
N PHE A 222 -3.48 13.84 14.76
CA PHE A 222 -3.24 15.24 15.12
C PHE A 222 -1.76 15.51 15.41
N ALA A 223 -1.05 14.55 16.00
CA ALA A 223 0.35 14.69 16.43
C ALA A 223 1.36 14.66 15.26
N VAL A 224 0.98 14.09 14.11
CA VAL A 224 1.82 14.01 12.90
C VAL A 224 2.00 15.37 12.24
N ARG A 225 1.09 16.31 12.53
CA ARG A 225 1.14 17.67 12.00
C ARG A 225 2.27 18.45 12.67
N GLY A 226 3.32 18.74 11.91
CA GLY A 226 4.24 19.83 12.24
C GLY A 226 3.49 21.18 12.31
N PRO A 227 4.10 22.26 12.85
CA PRO A 227 3.41 23.48 13.29
C PRO A 227 2.73 24.33 12.20
N CYS A 228 2.76 23.90 10.94
CA CYS A 228 2.08 24.61 9.86
C CYS A 228 0.68 24.06 9.70
N THR A 229 -0.30 24.74 10.31
CA THR A 229 -1.53 25.29 9.70
C THR A 229 -2.74 25.21 10.65
N LEU A 230 -2.99 26.33 11.34
CA LEU A 230 -4.32 26.92 11.64
C LEU A 230 -5.37 26.13 12.46
N LEU A 231 -5.00 25.54 13.59
CA LEU A 231 -5.96 25.19 14.66
C LEU A 231 -5.60 25.77 16.04
N ARG A 232 -4.96 26.95 16.04
CA ARG A 232 -4.88 27.80 17.24
C ARG A 232 -5.53 29.14 16.93
N LYS A 233 -6.81 29.26 17.28
CA LYS A 233 -7.36 30.52 17.79
C LYS A 233 -7.83 30.26 19.20
#